data_AF-A0A3R7R547-F1
#
_entry.id   AF-A0A3R7R547-F1
#
_cell.length_a   1.000
_cell.length_b   1.000
_cell.length_c   1.000
_cell.angle_alpha   90.00
_cell.angle_beta   90.00
_cell.angle_gamma   90.00
#
_symmetry.space_group_name_H-M   'P 1'
#
loop_
_entity.id
_entity.type
_entity.pdbx_description
1 polymer ?
#
loop_
_entity_poly.entity_id
_entity_poly.type
_entity_poly.pdbx_seq_one_letter_code
_entity_poly.pdbx_strand_id
1 'polypeptide(L)' 'MDVPGYSIRTDRWCYVEWGEQGDIGIELYDQRLDPKVVSSLALSKDHSEVIESLRKKVGKNWPVQ' A
#
# COMPACT_ATOMS: atom_id res chain seq x y z
N MET A 1 17.31 -13.40 -0.27
CA MET A 1 16.99 -12.48 0.82
C MET A 1 15.49 -12.48 0.94
N ASP A 2 14.98 -12.80 2.13
CA ASP A 2 13.54 -12.65 2.38
C ASP A 2 13.28 -11.18 2.66
N VAL A 3 12.43 -10.56 1.84
CA VAL A 3 12.04 -9.16 1.97
C VAL A 3 10.70 -9.12 2.71
N PRO A 4 10.57 -8.36 3.81
CA PRO A 4 9.28 -8.22 4.49
C PRO A 4 8.28 -7.53 3.58
N GLY A 5 7.02 -7.97 3.67
CA GLY A 5 5.91 -7.40 2.92
C GLY A 5 4.71 -7.21 3.83
N TYR A 6 4.09 -6.04 3.73
CA TYR A 6 2.93 -5.66 4.53
C TYR A 6 1.78 -5.28 3.62
N SER A 7 0.56 -5.60 4.04
CA SER A 7 -0.64 -5.19 3.31
C SER A 7 -1.74 -4.72 4.24
N ILE A 8 -2.50 -3.73 3.79
CA ILE A 8 -3.69 -3.25 4.47
C ILE A 8 -4.85 -3.14 3.47
N ARG A 9 -6.01 -3.65 3.88
CA ARG A 9 -7.27 -3.54 3.15
C ARG A 9 -8.25 -2.69 3.95
N THR A 10 -8.93 -1.80 3.23
CA THR A 10 -10.02 -0.96 3.72
C THR A 10 -11.24 -1.16 2.79
N ASP A 11 -12.36 -0.49 3.09
CA ASP A 11 -13.58 -0.53 2.27
C ASP A 11 -13.41 -0.05 0.82
N ARG A 12 -12.29 0.62 0.50
CA ARG A 12 -12.01 1.13 -0.86
C ARG A 12 -10.62 0.76 -1.34
N TRP A 13 -9.62 0.78 -0.48
CA TRP A 13 -8.22 0.65 -0.88
C TRP A 13 -7.62 -0.69 -0.47
N CYS A 14 -6.83 -1.28 -1.36
CA CYS A 14 -5.85 -2.31 -1.04
C CYS A 14 -4.46 -1.72 -1.26
N TYR A 15 -3.64 -1.70 -0.21
CA TYR A 15 -2.26 -1.19 -0.27
C TYR A 15 -1.29 -2.28 0.17
N VAL A 16 -0.18 -2.40 -0.56
CA VAL A 16 0.91 -3.33 -0.28
C VAL A 16 2.23 -2.57 -0.32
N GLU A 17 3.13 -2.86 0.60
CA GLU A 17 4.49 -2.32 0.60
C GLU A 17 5.53 -3.40 0.92
N TRP A 18 6.69 -3.32 0.27
CA TRP A 18 7.81 -4.25 0.44
C TRP A 18 9.05 -3.53 0.97
N GLY A 19 9.82 -4.21 1.81
CA GLY A 19 10.94 -3.64 2.55
C GLY A 19 10.50 -3.11 3.91
N GLU A 20 11.39 -2.43 4.61
CA GLU A 20 11.10 -1.95 5.97
C GLU A 20 10.00 -0.88 5.96
N GLN A 21 9.95 -0.05 4.90
CA GLN A 21 9.04 1.08 4.81
C GLN A 21 8.56 1.33 3.37
N GLY A 22 8.40 0.27 2.58
CA GLY A 22 8.02 0.37 1.16
C GLY A 22 9.16 0.86 0.25
N ASP A 23 10.40 0.78 0.72
CA ASP A 23 11.62 1.20 0.01
C ASP A 23 11.94 0.32 -1.20
N ILE A 24 11.44 -0.91 -1.22
CA ILE A 24 11.59 -1.83 -2.37
C ILE A 24 10.46 -1.66 -3.37
N GLY A 25 9.28 -1.27 -2.91
CA GLY A 25 8.15 -1.00 -3.78
C GLY A 25 6.84 -0.83 -3.00
N ILE A 26 5.85 -0.30 -3.71
CA ILE A 26 4.48 -0.18 -3.21
C ILE A 26 3.47 -0.46 -4.32
N GLU A 27 2.30 -0.93 -3.93
CA GLU A 27 1.12 -1.08 -4.78
C GLU A 27 -0.11 -0.43 -4.11
N LEU A 28 -0.98 0.17 -4.92
CA LEU A 28 -2.25 0.73 -4.48
C LEU A 28 -3.35 0.38 -5.48
N TYR A 29 -4.46 -0.17 -5.01
CA TYR A 29 -5.62 -0.48 -5.83
C TYR A 29 -6.91 0.09 -5.26
N ASP A 30 -7.72 0.73 -6.11
CA ASP A 30 -9.09 1.11 -5.79
C ASP A 30 -10.01 -0.09 -6.03
N GLN A 31 -10.36 -0.81 -4.97
CA GLN A 31 -11.19 -2.02 -5.05
C GLN A 31 -12.61 -1.74 -5.56
N ARG A 32 -13.09 -0.49 -5.48
CA ARG A 32 -14.44 -0.15 -5.97
C ARG A 32 -14.46 0.06 -7.47
N LEU A 33 -13.37 0.59 -8.03
CA LEU A 33 -13.25 0.89 -9.45
C LEU A 33 -12.52 -0.22 -10.22
N ASP A 34 -11.68 -0.99 -9.55
CA ASP A 34 -10.89 -2.08 -10.10
C ASP A 34 -10.98 -3.35 -9.23
N PRO A 35 -12.11 -4.06 -9.27
CA PRO A 35 -12.29 -5.31 -8.52
C PRO A 35 -11.39 -6.45 -9.03
N LYS A 36 -10.75 -6.29 -10.20
CA LYS A 36 -9.83 -7.27 -10.79
C LYS A 36 -8.37 -6.99 -10.44
N VAL A 37 -8.08 -5.86 -9.78
CA VAL A 37 -6.75 -5.53 -9.22
C VAL A 37 -5.67 -5.53 -10.32
N VAL A 38 -5.98 -4.90 -11.45
CA VAL A 38 -5.13 -4.93 -12.65
C VAL A 38 -4.29 -3.64 -12.76
N SER A 39 -4.79 -2.53 -12.23
CA SER A 39 -4.20 -1.19 -12.41
C SER A 39 -3.70 -0.62 -11.09
N SER A 40 -2.39 -0.76 -10.83
CA SER A 40 -1.78 -0.13 -9.65
C SER A 40 -1.73 1.39 -9.82
N LEU A 41 -2.19 2.11 -8.79
CA LEU A 41 -2.22 3.57 -8.68
C LEU A 41 -1.01 4.10 -7.89
N ALA A 42 -0.03 3.26 -7.58
CA ALA A 42 1.15 3.60 -6.79
C ALA A 42 1.96 4.80 -7.33
N LEU A 43 1.98 4.99 -8.65
CA LEU A 43 2.69 6.09 -9.31
C LEU A 43 1.81 7.32 -9.59
N SER A 44 0.53 7.27 -9.20
CA SER A 44 -0.39 8.38 -9.40
C SER A 44 -0.15 9.49 -8.37
N LYS A 45 0.17 10.69 -8.85
CA LYS A 45 0.33 11.87 -7.99
C LYS A 45 -0.95 12.21 -7.24
N ASP A 46 -2.10 11.98 -7.86
CA ASP A 46 -3.43 12.25 -7.30
C ASP A 46 -3.76 11.38 -6.08
N HIS A 47 -3.04 10.26 -5.90
CA HIS A 47 -3.28 9.30 -4.83
C HIS A 47 -2.19 9.34 -3.74
N SER A 48 -1.28 10.31 -3.80
CA SER A 48 -0.18 10.45 -2.83
C SER A 48 -0.65 10.55 -1.37
N GLU A 49 -1.70 11.33 -1.10
CA GLU A 49 -2.28 11.46 0.24
C GLU A 49 -2.88 10.13 0.75
N VAL A 50 -3.50 9.35 -0.14
CA VAL A 50 -4.05 8.03 0.19
C VAL A 50 -2.91 7.07 0.56
N ILE A 51 -1.84 7.05 -0.22
CA ILE A 51 -0.64 6.25 0.03
C ILE A 51 -0.05 6.61 1.40
N GLU A 52 0.14 7.90 1.69
CA GLU A 52 0.71 8.35 2.96
C GLU A 52 -0.17 7.95 4.16
N SER A 53 -1.49 8.09 4.02
CA SER A 53 -2.44 7.67 5.07
C SER A 53 -2.38 6.16 5.34
N LEU A 54 -2.29 5.34 4.29
CA LEU A 54 -2.25 3.88 4.41
C LEU A 54 -0.90 3.42 4.97
N ARG A 55 0.22 4.02 4.55
CA ARG A 55 1.55 3.76 5.12
C ARG A 55 1.59 4.02 6.62
N LYS A 56 1.01 5.13 7.10
CA LYS A 56 0.89 5.42 8.53
C LYS A 56 0.12 4.33 9.29
N LYS A 57 -0.93 3.77 8.68
CA LYS A 57 -1.69 2.66 9.29
C LYS A 57 -0.89 1.36 9.31
N VAL A 58 -0.14 1.07 8.25
CA VAL A 58 0.77 -0.09 8.22
C VAL A 58 1.81 0.02 9.33
N GLY A 59 2.52 1.15 9.43
CA GLY A 59 3.52 1.36 10.49
C GLY A 59 2.96 1.33 11.91
N LYS A 60 1.68 1.66 12.10
CA LYS A 60 1.00 1.51 13.40
C LYS A 60 0.70 0.04 13.72
N ASN A 61 0.32 -0.76 12.72
CA ASN A 61 -0.05 -2.17 12.90
C ASN A 61 1.18 -3.09 12.98
N TRP A 62 2.22 -2.75 12.24
CA TRP A 62 3.51 -3.43 12.19
C TRP A 62 4.62 -2.41 12.44
N PRO A 63 4.82 -1.98 13.71
CA PRO A 63 5.95 -1.13 14.03
C PRO A 63 7.25 -1.86 13.66
N VAL A 64 8.11 -1.18 12.92
CA VAL A 64 9.46 -1.66 12.59
C VAL A 64 10.21 -1.86 13.92
N GLN A 65 10.88 -3.01 14.07
CA GLN A 65 11.64 -3.35 15.28
C GLN A 65 12.94 -2.56 15.38
#